data_AF-I8XIL2-F1
#
_entry.id   AF-I8XIL2-F1
#
_cell.length_a   1.000
_cell.length_b   1.000
_cell.length_c   1.000
_cell.angle_alpha   90.00
_cell.angle_beta   90.00
_cell.angle_gamma   90.00
#
_symmetry.space_group_name_H-M   'P 1'
#
loop_
_entity.id
_entity.type
_entity.pdbx_description
1 polymer ?
#
loop_
_entity_poly.entity_id
_entity_poly.type
_entity_poly.pdbx_seq_one_letter_code
_entity_poly.pdbx_strand_id
1 'polypeptide(L)'
;MTLSVKEQLNAYILNGLRKNKIKGCACVELILEIIERNTIPCNPGILGSGILTANLSKDSNTILQDYSNLLVNMYQGAIYNGTNGTLYKEVIL
;
A
#
# COMPACT_ATOMS: atom_id res chain seq x y z
N MET A 1 -7.15 3.32 10.53
CA MET A 1 -7.44 2.06 9.82
C MET A 1 -6.69 0.95 10.53
N THR A 2 -7.36 -0.12 10.95
CA THR A 2 -6.70 -1.30 11.52
C THR A 2 -6.23 -2.25 10.42
N LEU A 3 -5.30 -3.14 10.73
CA LEU A 3 -4.84 -4.16 9.78
C LEU A 3 -6.00 -5.03 9.25
N SER A 4 -6.95 -5.40 10.10
CA SER A 4 -8.11 -6.20 9.70
C SER A 4 -9.00 -5.49 8.67
N VAL A 5 -9.24 -4.18 8.85
CA VAL A 5 -10.01 -3.39 7.87
C VAL A 5 -9.29 -3.32 6.53
N LYS A 6 -7.96 -3.21 6.54
CA LYS A 6 -7.15 -3.24 5.31
C LYS A 6 -7.27 -4.59 4.60
N GLU A 7 -7.11 -5.71 5.31
CA GLU A 7 -7.23 -7.04 4.73
C GLU A 7 -8.60 -7.27 4.07
N GLN A 8 -9.68 -6.77 4.71
CA GLN A 8 -11.03 -6.80 4.13
C GLN A 8 -11.14 -5.96 2.85
N LEU A 9 -10.55 -4.76 2.83
CA LEU A 9 -10.51 -3.91 1.64
C LEU A 9 -9.74 -4.59 0.49
N ASN A 10 -8.59 -5.19 0.78
CA ASN A 10 -7.78 -5.90 -0.20
C ASN A 10 -8.56 -7.08 -0.80
N ALA A 11 -9.24 -7.86 0.04
CA ALA A 11 -10.11 -8.94 -0.41
C ALA A 11 -11.28 -8.43 -1.28
N TYR A 12 -11.89 -7.30 -0.90
CA TYR A 12 -12.96 -6.67 -1.68
C TYR A 12 -12.49 -6.26 -3.08
N ILE A 13 -11.32 -5.60 -3.17
CA ILE A 13 -10.70 -5.19 -4.43
C ILE A 13 -10.40 -6.42 -5.30
N LEU A 14 -9.73 -7.45 -4.74
CA LEU A 14 -9.40 -8.69 -5.44
C LEU A 14 -10.64 -9.40 -6.00
N ASN A 15 -11.70 -9.47 -5.21
CA ASN A 15 -12.97 -10.06 -5.64
C ASN A 15 -13.62 -9.24 -6.75
N GLY A 16 -13.58 -7.91 -6.67
CA GLY A 16 -14.06 -7.01 -7.71
C GLY A 16 -13.32 -7.21 -9.04
N LEU A 17 -11.99 -7.29 -9.01
CA LEU A 17 -11.15 -7.54 -10.20
C LEU A 17 -11.50 -8.88 -10.85
N ARG A 18 -11.61 -9.95 -10.06
CA ARG A 18 -11.99 -11.29 -10.51
C ARG A 18 -13.40 -11.31 -11.12
N LYS A 19 -14.38 -10.74 -10.43
CA LYS A 19 -15.78 -10.69 -10.88
C LYS A 19 -15.92 -9.98 -12.22
N ASN A 20 -15.19 -8.89 -12.42
CA ASN A 20 -15.21 -8.11 -13.65
C ASN A 20 -14.21 -8.60 -14.72
N LYS A 21 -13.51 -9.71 -14.47
CA LYS A 21 -12.50 -10.30 -15.37
C LYS A 21 -11.42 -9.31 -15.82
N ILE A 22 -11.07 -8.35 -14.94
CA ILE A 22 -10.00 -7.38 -15.20
C ILE A 22 -8.66 -8.12 -15.01
N LYS A 23 -7.80 -8.06 -16.03
CA LYS A 23 -6.51 -8.76 -16.08
C LYS A 23 -5.36 -7.78 -16.19
N GLY A 24 -4.14 -8.27 -15.98
CA GLY A 24 -2.93 -7.46 -16.11
C GLY A 24 -2.89 -6.31 -15.10
N CYS A 25 -3.43 -6.55 -13.91
CA CYS A 25 -3.44 -5.56 -12.84
C CYS A 25 -2.13 -5.60 -12.06
N ALA A 26 -1.68 -4.43 -11.61
CA ALA A 26 -0.62 -4.30 -10.62
C ALA A 26 -1.11 -3.36 -9.52
N CYS A 27 -0.88 -3.75 -8.27
CA CYS A 27 -1.21 -2.93 -7.10
C CYS A 27 0.03 -2.80 -6.23
N VAL A 28 0.39 -1.55 -5.92
CA VAL A 28 1.45 -1.22 -4.97
C VAL A 28 0.88 -0.31 -3.90
N GLU A 29 1.05 -0.71 -2.65
CA GLU A 29 0.71 0.09 -1.49
C GLU A 29 1.97 0.50 -0.74
N LEU A 30 1.99 1.75 -0.27
CA LEU A 30 3.01 2.30 0.63
C LEU A 30 2.34 2.69 1.93
N ILE A 31 2.81 2.12 3.02
CA ILE A 31 2.11 2.13 4.29
C ILE A 31 3.08 2.46 5.41
N LEU A 32 2.70 3.37 6.31
CA LEU A 32 3.48 3.68 7.51
C LEU A 32 3.45 2.50 8.48
N GLU A 33 4.60 2.15 9.05
CA GLU A 33 4.74 1.04 10.01
C GLU A 33 3.93 1.25 11.30
N ILE A 34 3.48 2.49 11.56
CA ILE A 34 2.58 2.83 12.66
C ILE A 34 1.16 2.21 12.56
N ILE A 35 0.79 1.55 11.46
CA ILE A 35 -0.50 0.85 11.38
C ILE A 35 -0.49 -0.36 12.33
N GLU A 36 -1.00 -0.15 13.54
CA GLU A 36 -1.18 -1.22 14.52
C GLU A 36 -2.46 -2.05 14.24
N ARG A 37 -2.44 -3.30 14.72
CA ARG A 37 -3.55 -4.25 14.57
C ARG A 37 -4.83 -3.78 15.28
N ASN A 38 -4.69 -3.10 16.43
CA ASN A 38 -5.80 -2.91 17.38
C ASN A 38 -6.02 -1.48 17.91
N THR A 39 -5.17 -0.49 17.61
CA THR A 39 -5.34 0.83 18.23
C THR A 39 -4.73 1.94 17.40
N ILE A 40 -5.38 3.10 17.38
CA ILE A 40 -4.71 4.35 17.04
C ILE A 40 -5.08 5.33 18.15
N PRO A 41 -4.15 5.68 19.07
CA PRO A 41 -4.43 6.58 20.19
C PRO A 41 -4.79 8.01 19.75
N CYS A 42 -4.54 8.35 18.49
CA CYS A 42 -4.77 9.66 17.89
C CYS A 42 -5.43 9.51 16.51
N ASN A 43 -6.10 10.55 16.01
CA ASN A 43 -6.61 10.59 14.64
C ASN A 43 -5.41 10.70 13.67
N PRO A 44 -4.99 9.63 12.97
CA PRO A 44 -3.67 9.58 12.36
C PRO A 44 -3.61 10.27 10.99
N GLY A 45 -4.75 10.71 10.44
CA GLY A 45 -4.84 11.11 9.04
C GLY A 45 -4.64 9.91 8.09
N ILE A 46 -4.04 10.17 6.94
CA ILE A 46 -3.75 9.15 5.93
C ILE A 46 -2.47 8.42 6.33
N LEU A 47 -2.57 7.11 6.61
CA LEU A 47 -1.45 6.27 7.06
C LEU A 47 -0.77 5.47 5.94
N GLY A 48 -1.32 5.55 4.74
CA GLY A 48 -0.80 4.85 3.59
C GLY A 48 -1.66 5.16 2.37
N SER A 49 -1.11 4.88 1.21
CA SER A 49 -1.80 5.02 -0.07
C SER A 49 -1.38 3.89 -0.99
N GLY A 50 -2.25 3.58 -1.95
CA GLY A 50 -2.00 2.56 -2.95
C GLY A 50 -2.38 3.03 -4.33
N ILE A 51 -1.70 2.49 -5.33
CA ILE A 51 -2.05 2.67 -6.73
C ILE A 51 -2.41 1.30 -7.32
N LEU A 52 -3.65 1.19 -7.78
CA LEU A 52 -4.15 0.05 -8.54
C LEU A 52 -4.18 0.44 -10.02
N THR A 53 -3.47 -0.33 -10.83
CA THR A 53 -3.33 -0.11 -12.27
C THR A 53 -3.73 -1.37 -13.03
N ALA A 54 -4.08 -1.23 -14.31
CA ALA A 54 -4.32 -2.33 -15.22
C ALA A 54 -3.73 -2.00 -16.60
N ASN A 55 -3.33 -3.05 -17.33
CA ASN A 55 -2.79 -2.94 -18.70
C ASN A 55 -1.53 -2.07 -18.81
N LEU A 56 -0.68 -2.06 -17.77
CA LEU A 56 0.64 -1.46 -17.88
C LEU A 56 1.52 -2.27 -18.82
N SER A 57 2.40 -1.58 -19.56
CA SER A 57 3.52 -2.26 -20.22
C SER A 57 4.45 -2.85 -19.15
N LYS A 58 5.29 -3.80 -19.57
CA LYS A 58 6.33 -4.37 -18.69
C LYS A 58 7.22 -3.27 -18.10
N ASP A 59 7.64 -2.32 -18.93
CA ASP A 59 8.52 -1.22 -18.52
C ASP A 59 7.84 -0.29 -17.53
N SER A 60 6.58 0.09 -17.76
CA SER A 60 5.82 0.91 -16.81
C SER A 60 5.62 0.21 -15.47
N ASN A 61 5.40 -1.10 -15.47
CA ASN A 61 5.30 -1.86 -14.24
C ASN A 61 6.65 -1.92 -13.50
N THR A 62 7.76 -2.14 -14.21
CA THR A 62 9.11 -2.07 -13.61
C THR A 62 9.39 -0.72 -12.98
N ILE A 63 9.11 0.37 -13.70
CA ILE A 63 9.27 1.75 -13.18
C ILE A 63 8.43 1.96 -11.91
N LEU A 64 7.18 1.49 -11.89
CA LEU A 64 6.33 1.57 -10.69
C LEU A 64 6.95 0.82 -9.49
N GLN A 65 7.51 -0.37 -9.73
CA GLN A 65 8.16 -1.16 -8.67
C GLN A 65 9.44 -0.50 -8.17
N ASP A 66 10.24 0.08 -9.06
CA ASP A 66 11.51 0.74 -8.70
C ASP A 66 11.27 2.04 -7.93
N TYR A 67 10.33 2.88 -8.38
CA TYR A 67 9.98 4.11 -7.66
C TYR A 67 9.38 3.84 -6.28
N SER A 68 8.54 2.81 -6.16
CA SER A 68 7.99 2.43 -4.85
C SER A 68 9.08 1.94 -3.89
N ASN A 69 10.07 1.18 -4.37
CA ASN A 69 11.22 0.77 -3.57
C ASN A 69 12.08 1.98 -3.16
N LEU A 70 12.29 2.93 -4.08
CA LEU A 70 13.00 4.17 -3.78
C LEU A 70 12.30 4.95 -2.65
N LEU A 71 10.98 5.06 -2.69
CA LEU A 71 10.19 5.73 -1.64
C LEU A 71 10.33 5.04 -0.28
N VAL A 72 10.28 3.70 -0.24
CA VAL A 72 10.55 2.93 1.00
C VAL A 72 11.92 3.28 1.57
N ASN A 73 12.96 3.28 0.74
CA ASN A 73 14.32 3.58 1.18
C ASN A 73 14.46 5.03 1.67
N MET A 74 13.81 5.99 1.01
CA MET A 74 13.85 7.40 1.43
C MET A 74 13.18 7.64 2.78
N TYR A 75 12.18 6.82 3.14
CA TYR A 75 11.47 6.91 4.41
C TYR A 75 12.08 6.03 5.51
N GLN A 76 13.20 5.35 5.24
CA GLN A 76 13.85 4.50 6.24
C GLN A 76 14.30 5.32 7.45
N GLY A 77 13.79 4.98 8.63
CA GLY A 77 14.08 5.71 9.87
C GLY A 77 13.36 7.05 10.00
N ALA A 78 12.37 7.34 9.15
CA ALA A 78 11.53 8.53 9.28
C ALA A 78 10.75 8.50 10.59
N ILE A 79 10.48 9.67 11.15
CA ILE A 79 9.68 9.86 12.37
C ILE A 79 8.46 10.71 12.02
N TYR A 80 7.28 10.21 12.36
CA TYR A 80 6.01 10.91 12.19
C TYR A 80 5.35 11.10 13.56
N ASN A 81 5.12 12.35 13.97
CA ASN A 81 4.52 12.69 15.27
C ASN A 81 5.14 11.94 16.47
N GLY A 82 6.47 11.78 16.47
CA GLY A 82 7.21 11.09 17.54
C GLY A 82 7.14 9.56 17.51
N THR A 83 6.58 8.98 16.44
CA THR A 83 6.47 7.53 16.23
C THR A 83 7.21 7.10 14.96
N ASN A 84 7.43 5.78 14.80
CA ASN A 84 8.08 5.24 13.61
C ASN A 84 7.25 5.55 12.35
N GLY A 85 7.82 6.36 11.46
CA GLY A 85 7.25 6.78 10.18
C GLY A 85 7.86 6.05 8.98
N THR A 86 8.57 4.96 9.20
CA THR A 86 9.11 4.13 8.11
C THR A 86 7.97 3.60 7.25
N LEU A 87 8.18 3.61 5.92
CA LEU A 87 7.26 3.02 4.97
C LEU A 87 7.62 1.55 4.73
N TYR A 88 6.61 0.71 4.63
CA TYR A 88 6.72 -0.59 4.01
C TYR A 88 5.86 -0.65 2.75
N LYS A 89 6.31 -1.47 1.80
CA LYS A 89 5.65 -1.70 0.52
C LYS A 89 4.90 -3.03 0.56
N GLU A 90 3.69 -3.05 0.03
CA GLU A 90 2.91 -4.27 -0.15
C GLU A 90 2.45 -4.41 -1.61
N VAL A 91 2.46 -5.65 -2.11
CA VAL A 91 1.98 -6.00 -3.45
C VAL A 91 0.87 -7.03 -3.28
N ILE A 92 -0.34 -6.70 -3.76
CA ILE A 92 -1.56 -7.48 -3.47
C ILE A 92 -1.97 -8.42 -4.61
N LEU A 93 -1.34 -8.28 -5.78
CA LEU A 93 -1.75 -8.94 -7.04
C LEU A 93 -0.64 -9.77 -7.68
#